data_AF-K1SU58-F1
#
_entry.id   AF-K1SU58-F1
#
_cell.length_a   1.000
_cell.length_b   1.000
_cell.length_c   1.000
_cell.angle_alpha   90.00
_cell.angle_beta   90.00
_cell.angle_gamma   90.00
#
_symmetry.space_group_name_H-M   'P 1'
#
loop_
_entity.id
_entity.type
_entity.pdbx_description
1 polymer ?
#
loop_
_entity_poly.entity_id
_entity_poly.type
_entity_poly.pdbx_seq_one_letter_code
_entity_poly.pdbx_strand_id
1 'polypeptide(L)'
;VTTQRDYLAGITSTDITRRFLLPDDVVKAHDEGIIHFHDADYFAQNALTNCELINLEDMLQNGTIMNGVMIEKPHRFITACTIATQIILAVTSSTYGGATVSLAHLAPFVRSSYEKYYKKYKENGLSKEQCEKFAKEDTKKEVADGVQTFNYQVNSMTNTNGQAPFLSVCMYLGETDEYKEELAMIIEEFLNQRILGFKMKKVYI
;
A
#
# COMPACT_ATOMS: atom_id res chain seq x y z
N VAL A 1 -1.55 10.23 -21.20
CA VAL A 1 -1.58 11.61 -20.65
C VAL A 1 -0.66 11.73 -19.44
N THR A 2 -0.87 10.99 -18.34
CA THR A 2 -0.04 11.08 -17.12
C THR A 2 1.44 10.80 -17.40
N THR A 3 1.76 9.67 -18.03
CA THR A 3 3.14 9.32 -18.42
C THR A 3 3.81 10.38 -19.31
N GLN A 4 3.07 11.02 -20.21
CA GLN A 4 3.64 12.08 -21.06
C GLN A 4 3.97 13.33 -20.25
N ARG A 5 3.15 13.68 -19.25
CA ARG A 5 3.44 14.80 -18.34
C ARG A 5 4.66 14.50 -17.49
N ASP A 6 4.79 13.26 -17.02
CA ASP A 6 5.94 12.80 -16.26
C ASP A 6 7.24 12.95 -17.06
N TYR A 7 7.27 12.49 -18.32
CA TYR A 7 8.44 12.67 -19.19
C TYR A 7 8.82 14.15 -19.41
N LEU A 8 7.83 15.03 -19.58
CA LEU A 8 8.10 16.47 -19.74
C LEU A 8 8.74 17.06 -18.47
N ALA A 9 8.23 16.68 -17.29
CA ALA A 9 8.80 17.09 -16.01
C ALA A 9 10.20 16.49 -15.81
N GLY A 10 10.40 15.21 -16.15
CA GLY A 10 11.67 14.49 -16.00
C GLY A 10 12.80 15.05 -16.86
N ILE A 11 12.52 15.43 -18.11
CA ILE A 11 13.50 16.13 -18.97
C ILE A 11 13.91 17.46 -18.33
N THR A 12 12.93 18.21 -17.82
CA THR A 12 13.18 19.51 -17.18
C THR A 12 14.00 19.34 -15.89
N SER A 13 13.66 18.36 -15.06
CA SER A 13 14.41 18.03 -13.85
C SER A 13 15.84 17.60 -14.19
N THR A 14 16.02 16.77 -15.22
CA THR A 14 17.34 16.33 -15.66
C THR A 14 18.22 17.50 -16.10
N ASP A 15 17.69 18.46 -16.87
CA ASP A 15 18.41 19.68 -17.25
C ASP A 15 18.83 20.49 -16.02
N ILE A 16 17.89 20.70 -15.08
CA ILE A 16 18.16 21.44 -13.84
C ILE A 16 19.23 20.74 -12.99
N THR A 17 19.06 19.43 -12.78
CA THR A 17 19.98 18.59 -12.01
C THR A 17 21.40 18.71 -12.53
N ARG A 18 21.57 18.60 -13.86
CA ARG A 18 22.90 18.63 -14.49
C ARG A 18 23.53 20.01 -14.52
N ARG A 19 22.75 21.08 -14.70
CA ARG A 19 23.28 22.43 -14.89
C ARG A 19 23.48 23.21 -13.59
N PHE A 20 22.71 22.88 -12.55
CA PHE A 20 22.62 23.70 -11.35
C PHE A 20 22.81 22.95 -10.04
N LEU A 21 22.50 21.64 -9.98
CA LEU A 21 22.49 20.90 -8.72
C LEU A 21 23.71 20.00 -8.52
N LEU A 22 24.19 19.35 -9.58
CA LEU A 22 25.34 18.48 -9.53
C LEU A 22 26.63 19.22 -9.90
N PRO A 23 27.76 18.91 -9.23
CA PRO A 23 29.09 19.33 -9.68
C PRO A 23 29.42 18.80 -11.09
N ASP A 24 30.18 19.57 -11.87
CA ASP A 24 30.54 19.24 -13.26
C ASP A 24 31.29 17.90 -13.38
N ASP A 25 32.14 17.57 -12.41
CA ASP A 25 32.91 16.32 -12.38
C ASP A 25 32.01 15.09 -12.15
N VAL A 26 30.96 15.22 -11.32
CA VAL A 26 29.93 14.19 -11.12
C VAL A 26 29.12 13.99 -12.41
N VAL A 27 28.71 15.07 -13.08
CA VAL A 27 27.97 14.99 -14.36
C VAL A 27 28.82 14.29 -15.42
N LYS A 28 30.08 14.69 -15.55
CA LYS A 28 31.02 14.07 -16.49
C LYS A 28 31.22 12.58 -16.21
N ALA A 29 31.41 12.21 -14.95
CA ALA A 29 31.57 10.81 -14.56
C ALA A 29 30.31 9.97 -14.84
N HIS A 30 29.10 10.53 -14.72
CA HIS A 30 27.86 9.88 -15.14
C HIS A 30 27.81 9.68 -16.66
N ASP A 31 28.14 10.70 -17.44
CA ASP A 31 28.12 10.65 -18.91
C ASP A 31 29.16 9.67 -19.49
N GLU A 32 30.33 9.56 -18.86
CA GLU A 32 31.38 8.61 -19.20
C GLU A 32 31.10 7.19 -18.69
N GLY A 33 30.02 6.99 -17.92
CA GLY A 33 29.62 5.70 -17.37
C GLY A 33 30.53 5.20 -16.23
N ILE A 34 31.31 6.08 -15.61
CA ILE A 34 32.18 5.76 -14.46
C ILE A 34 31.34 5.57 -13.20
N ILE A 35 30.32 6.41 -13.04
CA ILE A 35 29.30 6.29 -11.99
C ILE A 35 27.91 6.35 -12.63
N HIS A 36 26.88 6.08 -11.85
CA HIS A 36 25.50 6.31 -12.25
C HIS A 36 24.73 7.01 -11.13
N PHE A 37 24.56 8.33 -11.28
CA PHE A 37 23.59 9.07 -10.48
C PHE A 37 22.16 8.65 -10.87
N HIS A 38 21.47 7.97 -9.96
CA HIS A 38 20.09 7.53 -10.15
C HIS A 38 19.09 8.69 -10.03
N ASP A 39 17.94 8.56 -10.69
CA ASP A 39 16.75 9.40 -10.51
C ASP A 39 16.97 10.92 -10.71
N ALA A 40 17.90 11.29 -11.62
CA ALA A 40 18.18 12.69 -11.96
C ALA A 40 16.94 13.45 -12.50
N ASP A 41 16.00 12.73 -13.07
CA ASP A 41 14.69 13.17 -13.55
C ASP A 41 13.69 13.48 -12.42
N TYR A 42 14.02 13.17 -11.17
CA TYR A 42 13.26 13.58 -9.99
C TYR A 42 14.06 14.50 -9.04
N PHE A 43 15.39 14.51 -9.13
CA PHE A 43 16.26 15.20 -8.17
C PHE A 43 16.05 16.72 -8.03
N ALA A 44 15.55 17.41 -9.06
CA ALA A 44 15.22 18.84 -8.95
C ALA A 44 14.00 19.11 -8.03
N GLN A 45 13.25 18.06 -7.68
CA GLN A 45 12.14 18.11 -6.73
C GLN A 45 12.66 17.73 -5.35
N ASN A 46 13.47 18.59 -4.72
CA ASN A 46 14.23 18.33 -3.49
C ASN A 46 13.43 17.77 -2.28
N ALA A 47 12.09 17.86 -2.29
CA ALA A 47 11.24 17.29 -1.26
C ALA A 47 11.00 15.78 -1.42
N LEU A 48 11.24 15.22 -2.61
CA LEU A 48 11.07 13.80 -2.87
C LEU A 48 12.26 12.99 -2.34
N THR A 49 11.96 11.81 -1.83
CA THR A 49 12.95 10.82 -1.39
C THR A 49 12.85 9.55 -2.24
N ASN A 50 13.80 8.64 -2.06
CA ASN A 50 13.83 7.35 -2.74
C ASN A 50 12.78 6.38 -2.17
N CYS A 51 13.22 5.37 -1.41
CA CYS A 51 12.36 4.31 -0.86
C CYS A 51 12.04 4.54 0.61
N GLU A 52 10.96 3.93 1.08
CA GLU A 52 10.58 3.98 2.49
C GLU A 52 9.83 2.73 2.97
N LEU A 53 9.84 2.54 4.30
CA LEU A 53 8.94 1.65 5.01
C LEU A 53 7.78 2.48 5.55
N ILE A 54 6.60 2.33 4.96
CA ILE A 54 5.43 3.10 5.39
C ILE A 54 4.97 2.57 6.75
N ASN A 55 4.94 3.46 7.75
CA ASN A 55 4.46 3.15 9.08
C ASN A 55 2.92 3.10 9.13
N LEU A 56 2.34 2.08 8.49
CA LEU A 56 0.89 1.86 8.52
C LEU A 56 0.35 1.62 9.93
N GLU A 57 1.16 1.10 10.86
CA GLU A 57 0.72 0.92 12.25
C GLU A 57 0.33 2.26 12.85
N ASP A 58 1.25 3.23 12.88
CA ASP A 58 0.97 4.56 13.43
C ASP A 58 -0.20 5.24 12.71
N MET A 59 -0.15 5.27 11.37
CA MET A 59 -1.15 5.97 10.56
C MET A 59 -2.57 5.37 10.70
N LEU A 60 -2.69 4.06 10.90
CA LEU A 60 -3.99 3.40 11.05
C LEU A 60 -4.46 3.37 12.52
N GLN A 61 -3.55 3.30 13.49
CA GLN A 61 -3.92 3.25 14.91
C GLN A 61 -4.22 4.65 15.47
N ASN A 62 -3.47 5.66 15.07
CA ASN A 62 -3.57 7.04 15.58
C ASN A 62 -4.30 7.98 14.61
N GLY A 63 -4.60 7.49 13.40
CA GLY A 63 -5.18 8.28 12.33
C GLY A 63 -4.13 9.07 11.56
N THR A 64 -4.52 9.61 10.41
CA THR A 64 -3.62 10.35 9.52
C THR A 64 -4.37 11.43 8.75
N ILE A 65 -3.65 12.45 8.26
CA ILE A 65 -4.25 13.49 7.42
C ILE A 65 -3.87 13.20 5.97
N MET A 66 -4.88 13.08 5.11
CA MET A 66 -4.70 12.95 3.67
C MET A 66 -5.44 14.08 2.96
N ASN A 67 -4.72 14.89 2.18
CA ASN A 67 -5.27 16.06 1.47
C ASN A 67 -6.11 16.99 2.36
N GLY A 68 -5.64 17.23 3.59
CA GLY A 68 -6.32 18.10 4.56
C GLY A 68 -7.52 17.46 5.27
N VAL A 69 -7.83 16.19 5.00
CA VAL A 69 -8.90 15.43 5.65
C VAL A 69 -8.31 14.49 6.70
N MET A 70 -8.79 14.59 7.94
CA MET A 70 -8.44 13.65 9.01
C MET A 70 -9.13 12.31 8.76
N ILE A 71 -8.33 11.25 8.66
CA ILE A 71 -8.76 9.87 8.61
C ILE A 71 -8.59 9.29 10.00
N GLU A 72 -9.70 8.90 10.62
CA GLU A 72 -9.72 8.26 11.94
C GLU A 72 -9.35 6.77 11.85
N LYS A 73 -9.00 6.18 12.99
CA LYS A 73 -8.72 4.75 13.12
C LYS A 73 -9.86 3.91 12.53
N PRO A 74 -9.61 3.03 11.54
CA PRO A 74 -10.65 2.16 11.02
C PRO A 74 -11.08 1.13 12.06
N HIS A 75 -12.36 0.73 11.99
CA HIS A 75 -12.94 -0.25 12.92
C HIS A 75 -13.25 -1.60 12.25
N ARG A 76 -12.73 -1.81 11.03
CA ARG A 76 -12.93 -3.01 10.21
C ARG A 76 -11.75 -3.23 9.28
N PHE A 77 -11.40 -4.49 9.03
CA PHE A 77 -10.33 -4.89 8.13
C PHE A 77 -10.49 -4.34 6.71
N ILE A 78 -11.66 -4.48 6.09
CA ILE A 78 -11.90 -3.98 4.71
C ILE A 78 -11.67 -2.45 4.60
N THR A 79 -12.06 -1.70 5.63
CA THR A 79 -11.84 -0.25 5.69
C THR A 79 -10.36 0.07 5.89
N ALA A 80 -9.67 -0.69 6.75
CA ALA A 80 -8.22 -0.55 6.95
C ALA A 80 -7.45 -0.84 5.65
N CYS A 81 -7.80 -1.87 4.88
CA CYS A 81 -7.20 -2.14 3.57
C CYS A 81 -7.40 -0.97 2.60
N THR A 82 -8.60 -0.40 2.56
CA THR A 82 -8.90 0.74 1.68
C THR A 82 -8.11 2.00 2.07
N ILE A 83 -7.95 2.27 3.36
CA ILE A 83 -7.14 3.40 3.82
C ILE A 83 -5.65 3.13 3.56
N ALA A 84 -5.17 1.91 3.79
CA ALA A 84 -3.78 1.54 3.55
C ALA A 84 -3.39 1.73 2.08
N THR A 85 -4.22 1.34 1.12
CA THR A 85 -3.97 1.56 -0.31
C THR A 85 -4.02 3.04 -0.71
N GLN A 86 -4.88 3.83 -0.07
CA GLN A 86 -4.89 5.29 -0.24
C GLN A 86 -3.58 5.91 0.26
N ILE A 87 -3.11 5.51 1.44
CA ILE A 87 -1.82 5.94 2.00
C ILE A 87 -0.69 5.57 1.05
N ILE A 88 -0.61 4.30 0.61
CA ILE A 88 0.40 3.83 -0.34
C ILE A 88 0.40 4.69 -1.61
N LEU A 89 -0.77 4.97 -2.18
CA LEU A 89 -0.88 5.79 -3.38
C LEU A 89 -0.38 7.23 -3.15
N ALA A 90 -0.73 7.84 -2.02
CA ALA A 90 -0.30 9.20 -1.68
C ALA A 90 1.22 9.27 -1.47
N VAL A 91 1.78 8.29 -0.77
CA VAL A 91 3.21 8.19 -0.50
C VAL A 91 4.00 7.97 -1.79
N THR A 92 3.64 6.96 -2.59
CA THR A 92 4.29 6.66 -3.89
C THR A 92 4.03 7.70 -4.98
N SER A 93 3.21 8.71 -4.71
CA SER A 93 3.05 9.90 -5.56
C SER A 93 3.98 11.05 -5.13
N SER A 94 4.62 10.90 -3.97
CA SER A 94 5.49 11.88 -3.31
C SER A 94 6.90 11.35 -3.08
N THR A 95 7.23 10.21 -3.70
CA THR A 95 8.56 9.61 -3.74
C THR A 95 8.82 9.01 -5.11
N TYR A 96 10.08 8.80 -5.46
CA TYR A 96 10.49 8.24 -6.77
C TYR A 96 10.97 6.78 -6.66
N GLY A 97 11.10 6.26 -5.44
CA GLY A 97 11.48 4.87 -5.18
C GLY A 97 10.30 3.93 -4.89
N GLY A 98 10.64 2.76 -4.36
CA GLY A 98 9.66 1.77 -3.93
C GLY A 98 9.17 2.01 -2.50
N ALA A 99 7.91 1.65 -2.25
CA ALA A 99 7.33 1.63 -0.91
C ALA A 99 7.23 0.19 -0.39
N THR A 100 7.44 0.00 0.91
CA THR A 100 7.19 -1.27 1.58
C THR A 100 6.19 -1.10 2.72
N VAL A 101 5.28 -2.05 2.86
CA VAL A 101 4.31 -2.13 3.96
C VAL A 101 4.38 -3.49 4.63
N SER A 102 4.00 -3.57 5.92
CA SER A 102 3.77 -4.85 6.59
C SER A 102 2.29 -5.17 6.73
N LEU A 103 1.92 -6.44 6.48
CA LEU A 103 0.59 -6.95 6.78
C LEU A 103 0.31 -7.05 8.29
N ALA A 104 1.35 -7.10 9.14
CA ALA A 104 1.19 -7.10 10.59
C ALA A 104 0.42 -5.86 11.06
N HIS A 105 0.64 -4.71 10.41
CA HIS A 105 -0.05 -3.46 10.71
C HIS A 105 -1.57 -3.51 10.44
N LEU A 106 -2.03 -4.47 9.62
CA LEU A 106 -3.45 -4.67 9.31
C LEU A 106 -4.13 -5.72 10.21
N ALA A 107 -3.34 -6.59 10.86
CA ALA A 107 -3.85 -7.71 11.66
C ALA A 107 -4.81 -7.30 12.81
N PRO A 108 -4.61 -6.18 13.54
CA PRO A 108 -5.54 -5.74 14.59
C PRO A 108 -6.96 -5.47 14.08
N PHE A 109 -7.11 -5.12 12.80
CA PHE A 109 -8.41 -4.82 12.22
C PHE A 109 -9.20 -6.08 11.84
N VAL A 110 -8.55 -7.24 11.72
CA VAL A 110 -9.24 -8.54 11.59
C VAL A 110 -9.95 -8.87 12.90
N ARG A 111 -9.27 -8.70 14.04
CA ARG A 111 -9.87 -8.85 15.38
C ARG A 111 -11.03 -7.88 15.59
N SER A 112 -10.84 -6.61 15.20
CA SER A 112 -11.90 -5.59 15.26
C SER A 112 -13.14 -6.01 14.45
N SER A 113 -12.96 -6.59 13.26
CA SER A 113 -14.07 -7.13 12.46
C SER A 113 -14.75 -8.32 13.15
N TYR A 114 -13.98 -9.26 13.69
CA TYR A 114 -14.53 -10.40 14.44
C TYR A 114 -15.39 -9.96 15.62
N GLU A 115 -14.89 -9.04 16.45
CA GLU A 115 -15.62 -8.52 17.61
C GLU A 115 -16.92 -7.84 17.20
N LYS A 116 -16.89 -7.08 16.09
CA LYS A 116 -18.07 -6.42 15.53
C LYS A 116 -19.12 -7.43 15.05
N TYR A 117 -18.71 -8.48 14.34
CA TYR A 117 -19.62 -9.54 13.91
C TYR A 117 -20.18 -10.33 15.09
N TYR A 118 -19.33 -10.70 16.05
CA TYR A 118 -19.76 -11.42 17.24
C TYR A 118 -20.80 -10.62 18.03
N LYS A 119 -20.55 -9.32 18.24
CA LYS A 119 -21.51 -8.41 18.88
C LYS A 119 -22.84 -8.36 18.13
N LYS A 120 -22.81 -8.19 16.81
CA LYS A 120 -24.00 -8.19 15.94
C LYS A 120 -24.83 -9.47 16.12
N TYR A 121 -24.20 -10.64 16.11
CA TYR A 121 -24.93 -11.91 16.26
C TYR A 121 -25.46 -12.12 17.68
N LYS A 122 -24.72 -11.68 18.69
CA LYS A 122 -25.18 -11.69 20.07
C LYS A 122 -26.41 -10.81 20.26
N GLU A 123 -26.41 -9.61 19.68
CA GLU A 123 -27.56 -8.68 19.70
C GLU A 123 -28.78 -9.25 18.96
N ASN A 124 -28.56 -10.08 17.94
CA ASN A 124 -29.61 -10.80 17.23
C ASN A 124 -30.18 -12.00 18.02
N GLY A 125 -29.69 -12.28 19.24
CA GLY A 125 -30.20 -13.34 20.10
C GLY A 125 -29.73 -14.75 19.76
N LEU A 126 -28.66 -14.90 18.99
CA LEU A 126 -28.10 -16.20 18.65
C LEU A 126 -27.38 -16.82 19.85
N SER A 127 -27.24 -18.16 19.85
CA SER A 127 -26.46 -18.85 20.87
C SER A 127 -24.98 -18.45 20.79
N LYS A 128 -24.23 -18.63 21.89
CA LYS A 128 -22.79 -18.35 21.91
C LYS A 128 -22.05 -19.08 20.77
N GLU A 129 -22.34 -20.36 20.59
CA GLU A 129 -21.73 -21.18 19.53
C GLU A 129 -22.06 -20.66 18.13
N GLN A 130 -23.31 -20.26 17.90
CA GLN A 130 -23.71 -19.64 16.63
C GLN A 130 -23.03 -18.29 16.40
N CYS A 131 -22.91 -17.46 17.43
CA CYS A 131 -22.21 -16.17 17.35
C CYS A 131 -20.74 -16.37 16.96
N GLU A 132 -20.04 -17.30 17.62
CA GLU A 132 -18.64 -17.61 17.32
C GLU A 132 -18.48 -18.14 15.90
N LYS A 133 -19.36 -19.06 15.47
CA LYS A 133 -19.35 -19.64 14.13
C LYS A 133 -19.54 -18.56 13.05
N PHE A 134 -20.64 -17.81 13.11
CA PHE A 134 -20.95 -16.83 12.08
C PHE A 134 -19.98 -15.65 12.08
N ALA A 135 -19.48 -15.23 13.24
CA ALA A 135 -18.44 -14.21 13.31
C ALA A 135 -17.14 -14.65 12.63
N LYS A 136 -16.72 -15.92 12.80
CA LYS A 136 -15.55 -16.46 12.09
C LYS A 136 -15.76 -16.54 10.58
N GLU A 137 -16.94 -17.01 10.14
CA GLU A 137 -17.29 -17.11 8.72
C GLU A 137 -17.28 -15.73 8.04
N ASP A 138 -17.97 -14.74 8.62
CA ASP A 138 -18.03 -13.39 8.08
C ASP A 138 -16.68 -12.66 8.16
N THR A 139 -15.88 -12.90 9.21
CA THR A 139 -14.51 -12.34 9.29
C THR A 139 -13.62 -12.89 8.19
N LYS A 140 -13.65 -14.22 7.95
CA LYS A 140 -12.89 -14.83 6.86
C LYS A 140 -13.30 -14.28 5.50
N LYS A 141 -14.61 -14.09 5.27
CA LYS A 141 -15.12 -13.46 4.05
C LYS A 141 -14.64 -12.01 3.90
N GLU A 142 -14.67 -11.24 4.98
CA GLU A 142 -14.17 -9.87 4.97
C GLU A 142 -12.66 -9.80 4.70
N VAL A 143 -11.87 -10.74 5.21
CA VAL A 143 -10.43 -10.82 4.90
C VAL A 143 -10.23 -11.07 3.41
N ALA A 144 -10.96 -12.02 2.81
CA ALA A 144 -10.91 -12.24 1.36
C ALA A 144 -11.25 -10.97 0.54
N ASP A 145 -12.32 -10.27 0.92
CA ASP A 145 -12.73 -9.04 0.26
C ASP A 145 -11.72 -7.90 0.46
N GLY A 146 -11.14 -7.80 1.66
CA GLY A 146 -10.12 -6.80 2.01
C GLY A 146 -8.83 -6.99 1.23
N VAL A 147 -8.33 -8.22 1.18
CA VAL A 147 -7.13 -8.57 0.41
C VAL A 147 -7.39 -8.36 -1.09
N GLN A 148 -8.57 -8.71 -1.59
CA GLN A 148 -8.94 -8.50 -2.98
C GLN A 148 -9.00 -7.01 -3.33
N THR A 149 -9.62 -6.22 -2.47
CA THR A 149 -9.69 -4.77 -2.63
C THR A 149 -8.29 -4.16 -2.65
N PHE A 150 -7.44 -4.57 -1.70
CA PHE A 150 -6.05 -4.12 -1.62
C PHE A 150 -5.31 -4.42 -2.93
N ASN A 151 -5.32 -5.69 -3.35
CA ASN A 151 -4.64 -6.16 -4.56
C ASN A 151 -5.13 -5.45 -5.83
N TYR A 152 -6.44 -5.27 -6.00
CA TYR A 152 -6.96 -4.54 -7.15
C TYR A 152 -6.56 -3.07 -7.12
N GLN A 153 -6.69 -2.40 -5.99
CA GLN A 153 -6.40 -0.96 -5.91
C GLN A 153 -4.93 -0.65 -6.21
N VAL A 154 -3.98 -1.39 -5.63
CA VAL A 154 -2.54 -1.16 -5.89
C VAL A 154 -2.12 -1.52 -7.31
N ASN A 155 -2.93 -2.29 -8.06
CA ASN A 155 -2.64 -2.66 -9.45
C ASN A 155 -3.47 -1.90 -10.49
N SER A 156 -4.51 -1.16 -10.08
CA SER A 156 -5.42 -0.44 -10.99
C SER A 156 -5.40 1.07 -10.83
N MET A 157 -4.95 1.57 -9.67
CA MET A 157 -4.68 3.00 -9.47
C MET A 157 -3.28 3.35 -9.97
N THR A 158 -3.12 4.58 -10.44
CA THR A 158 -1.82 5.11 -10.88
C THR A 158 -1.39 6.26 -9.99
N ASN A 159 -0.11 6.29 -9.61
CA ASN A 159 0.51 7.44 -8.96
C ASN A 159 0.70 8.62 -9.95
N THR A 160 1.37 9.68 -9.50
CA THR A 160 1.62 10.91 -10.26
C THR A 160 2.40 10.71 -11.56
N ASN A 161 3.28 9.69 -11.63
CA ASN A 161 4.03 9.36 -12.85
C ASN A 161 3.23 8.48 -13.84
N GLY A 162 2.04 8.04 -13.44
CA GLY A 162 1.14 7.26 -14.28
C GLY A 162 1.41 5.76 -14.28
N GLN A 163 2.15 5.25 -13.29
CA GLN A 163 2.40 3.82 -13.09
C GLN A 163 1.66 3.31 -11.86
N ALA A 164 1.50 1.99 -11.77
CA ALA A 164 1.09 1.37 -10.52
C ALA A 164 2.18 1.58 -9.45
N PRO A 165 1.83 1.77 -8.17
CA PRO A 165 2.79 1.87 -7.08
C PRO A 165 3.82 0.73 -7.09
N PHE A 166 5.11 1.05 -7.04
CA PHE A 166 6.15 0.04 -6.84
C PHE A 166 6.16 -0.40 -5.38
N LEU A 167 5.44 -1.48 -5.09
CA LEU A 167 5.10 -1.91 -3.73
C LEU A 167 5.70 -3.28 -3.39
N SER A 168 6.34 -3.35 -2.22
CA SER A 168 6.66 -4.60 -1.54
C SER A 168 5.74 -4.80 -0.33
N VAL A 169 5.26 -6.03 -0.12
CA VAL A 169 4.39 -6.40 1.00
C VAL A 169 5.11 -7.42 1.88
N CYS A 170 5.43 -7.04 3.11
CA CYS A 170 6.07 -7.91 4.08
C CYS A 170 5.05 -8.87 4.71
N MET A 171 5.42 -10.15 4.76
CA MET A 171 4.59 -11.26 5.23
C MET A 171 5.37 -12.09 6.26
N TYR A 172 5.74 -11.49 7.39
CA TYR A 172 6.52 -12.16 8.44
C TYR A 172 5.68 -12.46 9.68
N LEU A 173 5.38 -13.75 9.92
CA LEU A 173 4.59 -14.17 11.09
C LEU A 173 5.23 -13.84 12.45
N GLY A 174 6.55 -13.61 12.49
CA GLY A 174 7.25 -13.25 13.72
C GLY A 174 7.20 -11.77 14.08
N GLU A 175 6.51 -10.94 13.29
CA GLU A 175 6.38 -9.50 13.54
C GLU A 175 5.38 -9.18 14.67
N THR A 176 4.54 -10.15 15.05
CA THR A 176 3.60 -10.01 16.17
C THR A 176 3.36 -11.34 16.86
N ASP A 177 3.30 -11.31 18.19
CA ASP A 177 2.83 -12.45 19.00
C ASP A 177 1.33 -12.35 19.29
N GLU A 178 0.81 -11.14 19.50
CA GLU A 178 -0.59 -10.91 19.87
C GLU A 178 -1.56 -11.21 18.72
N TYR A 179 -1.22 -10.81 17.49
CA TYR A 179 -2.11 -10.90 16.31
C TYR A 179 -1.67 -11.98 15.32
N LYS A 180 -0.98 -13.02 15.80
CA LYS A 180 -0.33 -14.02 14.94
C LYS A 180 -1.33 -14.81 14.09
N GLU A 181 -2.49 -15.15 14.65
CA GLU A 181 -3.54 -15.88 13.93
C GLU A 181 -4.21 -15.00 12.87
N GLU A 182 -4.47 -13.73 13.20
CA GLU A 182 -5.00 -12.74 12.28
C GLU A 182 -4.03 -12.48 11.12
N LEU A 183 -2.74 -12.31 11.42
CA LEU A 183 -1.70 -12.13 10.41
C LEU A 183 -1.58 -13.36 9.50
N ALA A 184 -1.61 -14.57 10.06
CA ALA A 184 -1.61 -15.81 9.27
C ALA A 184 -2.79 -15.87 8.30
N MET A 185 -3.99 -15.49 8.75
CA MET A 185 -5.19 -15.45 7.90
C MET A 185 -5.04 -14.47 6.74
N ILE A 186 -4.47 -13.30 6.97
CA ILE A 186 -4.22 -12.31 5.91
C ILE A 186 -3.18 -12.84 4.92
N ILE A 187 -2.06 -13.39 5.40
CA ILE A 187 -0.98 -13.92 4.56
C ILE A 187 -1.50 -15.07 3.68
N GLU A 188 -2.23 -16.03 4.26
CA GLU A 188 -2.83 -17.14 3.53
C GLU A 188 -3.70 -16.62 2.37
N GLU A 189 -4.54 -15.63 2.64
CA GLU A 189 -5.43 -15.06 1.64
C GLU A 189 -4.68 -14.28 0.55
N PHE A 190 -3.63 -13.52 0.91
CA PHE A 190 -2.76 -12.86 -0.08
C PHE A 190 -2.10 -13.86 -1.02
N LEU A 191 -1.63 -15.00 -0.49
CA LEU A 191 -1.02 -16.06 -1.28
C LEU A 191 -2.06 -16.76 -2.18
N ASN A 192 -3.25 -17.07 -1.64
CA ASN A 192 -4.35 -17.66 -2.42
C ASN A 192 -4.74 -16.79 -3.61
N GLN A 193 -4.91 -15.48 -3.39
CA GLN A 193 -5.26 -14.55 -4.46
C GLN A 193 -4.12 -14.32 -5.45
N ARG A 194 -2.85 -14.35 -4.98
CA ARG A 194 -1.69 -14.30 -5.87
C ARG A 194 -1.66 -15.51 -6.80
N ILE A 195 -1.96 -16.71 -6.30
CA ILE A 195 -2.04 -17.95 -7.10
C ILE A 195 -3.20 -17.87 -8.09
N LEU A 196 -4.36 -17.35 -7.66
CA LEU A 196 -5.52 -17.15 -8.54
C LEU A 196 -5.22 -16.20 -9.70
N GLY A 197 -4.40 -15.17 -9.43
CA GLY A 197 -4.01 -14.16 -10.41
C GLY A 197 -5.11 -13.15 -10.73
N PHE A 198 -4.73 -12.09 -11.44
CA PHE A 198 -5.68 -11.09 -11.93
C PHE A 198 -6.29 -11.52 -13.26
N LYS A 199 -7.61 -11.30 -13.40
CA LYS A 199 -8.24 -11.46 -14.71
C LYS A 199 -7.82 -10.30 -15.62
N MET A 200 -7.12 -10.62 -16.69
CA MET A 200 -6.83 -9.67 -17.76
C MET A 200 -8.10 -9.38 -18.59
N LYS A 201 -8.15 -8.20 -19.21
CA LYS A 201 -9.23 -7.81 -20.11
C LYS A 201 -9.45 -8.91 -21.15
N LYS A 202 -10.69 -9.41 -21.30
CA LYS A 202 -11.08 -10.11 -22.53
C LYS A 202 -10.93 -9.08 -23.66
N VAL A 203 -9.86 -9.19 -24.42
CA VAL A 203 -9.73 -8.44 -25.67
C VAL A 203 -10.77 -9.03 -26.60
N TYR A 204 -11.92 -8.37 -26.70
CA TYR A 204 -12.79 -8.57 -27.85
C TYR A 204 -12.04 -7.95 -29.03
N ILE A 205 -11.36 -8.81 -29.80
CA ILE A 205 -10.79 -8.48 -31.12
C ILE A 205 -11.95 -8.31 -32.09
#